data_AF-A0A922M9J8-F1
#
_entry.id   AF-A0A922M9J8-F1
#
_cell.length_a   1.000
_cell.length_b   1.000
_cell.length_c   1.000
_cell.angle_alpha   90.00
_cell.angle_beta   90.00
_cell.angle_gamma   90.00
#
_symmetry.space_group_name_H-M   'P 1'
#
loop_
_entity.id
_entity.type
_entity.pdbx_description
1 polymer ?
#
loop_
_entity_poly.entity_id
_entity_poly.type
_entity_poly.pdbx_seq_one_letter_code
_entity_poly.pdbx_strand_id
1 'polypeptide(L)'
;MLRCIFCQKKRGRGEGKNKENIIEDVHDDKDEGSPEPVVEKKNVCYEIRHSEVMGRCRGCKWPMCSNSCPGSGKYTGHSTYECDTLKDIPPDYSNLEDLKDAYQALMPLRCLLLKTADPAKWTALSAMEAHNELRKARGDIWPMNEKNVVQRMKKWGLQYDDQEIHTVCGILEVPTT
;
A
#
# COMPACT_ATOMS: atom_id res chain seq x y z
N MET A 1 -9.08 4.67 -5.39
CA MET A 1 -8.62 4.12 -4.10
C MET A 1 -7.49 3.14 -4.39
N LEU A 2 -6.23 3.60 -4.37
CA LEU A 2 -5.11 2.75 -4.78
C LEU A 2 -4.82 1.68 -3.72
N ARG A 3 -4.52 0.46 -4.17
CA ARG A 3 -4.20 -0.70 -3.32
C ARG A 3 -2.71 -0.99 -3.41
N CYS A 4 -2.04 -1.16 -2.27
CA CYS A 4 -0.63 -1.53 -2.24
C CYS A 4 -0.48 -3.04 -2.48
N ILE A 5 -0.17 -3.42 -3.72
CA ILE A 5 -0.02 -4.82 -4.14
C ILE A 5 1.48 -5.18 -4.11
N PHE A 6 1.97 -5.79 -3.03
CA PHE A 6 2.87 -6.96 -3.04
C PHE A 6 3.29 -7.38 -1.62
N CYS A 7 3.03 -8.62 -1.24
CA CYS A 7 3.75 -9.31 -0.15
C CYS A 7 3.58 -10.83 -0.30
N GLN A 8 4.27 -11.43 -1.27
CA GLN A 8 4.19 -12.88 -1.47
C GLN A 8 4.92 -13.63 -0.34
N LYS A 9 4.20 -14.50 0.38
CA LYS A 9 4.79 -15.43 1.36
C LYS A 9 4.78 -16.85 0.78
N LYS A 10 5.92 -17.54 0.87
CA LYS A 10 6.16 -18.87 0.27
C LYS A 10 5.20 -19.93 0.84
N ARG A 11 4.76 -20.87 -0.01
CA ARG A 11 3.91 -22.01 0.37
C ARG A 11 4.76 -23.20 0.83
N GLY A 12 4.37 -23.83 1.95
CA GLY A 12 4.75 -25.21 2.30
C GLY A 12 3.70 -26.22 1.77
N ARG A 13 4.01 -27.53 1.79
CA ARG A 13 3.18 -28.59 1.17
C ARG A 13 3.26 -29.92 1.94
N GLY A 14 2.14 -30.64 2.01
CA GLY A 14 1.88 -31.90 2.72
C GLY A 14 0.49 -31.81 3.39
N GLU A 15 -0.54 -32.63 3.12
CA GLU A 15 -0.68 -34.11 3.09
C GLU A 15 -0.60 -34.74 4.51
N GLY A 16 -1.60 -35.49 5.02
CA GLY A 16 -2.99 -35.70 4.57
C GLY A 16 -3.68 -36.95 5.16
N LYS A 17 -4.98 -37.14 4.86
CA LYS A 17 -5.85 -38.35 5.01
C LYS A 17 -6.66 -38.53 6.32
N ASN A 18 -7.82 -39.19 6.15
CA ASN A 18 -8.98 -39.31 7.07
C ASN A 18 -8.89 -40.53 8.02
N LYS A 19 -9.85 -40.64 8.99
CA LYS A 19 -10.94 -41.66 9.00
C LYS A 19 -11.81 -41.66 10.29
N GLU A 20 -13.14 -41.78 10.10
CA GLU A 20 -14.19 -42.60 10.81
C GLU A 20 -14.27 -42.67 12.37
N ASN A 21 -15.41 -42.89 13.07
CA ASN A 21 -16.88 -42.87 12.84
C ASN A 21 -17.64 -43.03 14.21
N ILE A 22 -19.00 -43.12 14.21
CA ILE A 22 -19.95 -43.54 15.30
C ILE A 22 -20.39 -42.42 16.30
N ILE A 23 -21.67 -42.00 16.56
CA ILE A 23 -23.09 -42.51 16.48
C ILE A 23 -23.59 -43.09 17.84
N GLU A 24 -24.76 -42.85 18.48
CA GLU A 24 -26.07 -42.11 18.28
C GLU A 24 -26.61 -41.70 19.72
N ASP A 25 -27.70 -40.98 20.03
CA ASP A 25 -28.77 -40.25 19.30
C ASP A 25 -28.75 -38.72 19.63
N VAL A 26 -29.54 -38.05 20.50
CA VAL A 26 -30.60 -38.38 21.50
C VAL A 26 -31.65 -37.23 21.60
N HIS A 27 -32.94 -37.57 21.81
CA HIS A 27 -34.12 -36.69 22.01
C HIS A 27 -34.07 -35.75 23.27
N ASP A 28 -34.87 -34.66 23.39
CA ASP A 28 -36.20 -34.37 22.80
C ASP A 28 -36.55 -32.85 22.63
N ASP A 29 -37.51 -32.59 21.71
CA ASP A 29 -38.53 -31.52 21.63
C ASP A 29 -38.25 -29.98 21.57
N LYS A 30 -38.79 -29.32 20.51
CA LYS A 30 -39.16 -27.88 20.31
C LYS A 30 -38.04 -26.80 20.36
N ASP A 31 -38.04 -25.72 19.56
CA ASP A 31 -39.13 -24.93 18.93
C ASP A 31 -38.71 -24.33 17.55
N GLU A 32 -39.64 -23.72 16.80
CA GLU A 32 -39.40 -23.24 15.43
C GLU A 32 -38.64 -21.90 15.34
N GLY A 33 -37.50 -21.89 14.63
CA GLY A 33 -36.76 -20.67 14.30
C GLY A 33 -35.85 -20.86 13.09
N SER A 34 -36.36 -20.53 11.89
CA SER A 34 -35.65 -20.74 10.61
C SER A 34 -34.28 -20.06 10.57
N PRO A 35 -33.16 -20.82 10.49
CA PRO A 35 -31.84 -20.23 10.33
C PRO A 35 -31.69 -19.62 8.93
N GLU A 36 -31.28 -18.35 8.85
CA GLU A 36 -30.82 -17.80 7.57
C GLU A 36 -29.64 -18.64 7.05
N PRO A 37 -29.54 -18.87 5.72
CA PRO A 37 -28.53 -19.76 5.17
C PRO A 37 -27.13 -19.23 5.47
N VAL A 38 -26.37 -19.99 6.27
CA VAL A 38 -25.00 -19.66 6.64
C VAL A 38 -24.13 -19.68 5.38
N VAL A 39 -23.93 -18.50 4.77
CA VAL A 39 -23.12 -18.35 3.56
C VAL A 39 -21.67 -18.68 3.89
N GLU A 40 -21.27 -19.91 3.56
CA GLU A 40 -19.92 -20.41 3.75
C GLU A 40 -18.92 -19.51 2.99
N LYS A 41 -18.21 -18.66 3.74
CA LYS A 41 -17.28 -17.68 3.17
C LYS A 41 -16.04 -18.39 2.64
N LYS A 42 -16.14 -18.85 1.38
CA LYS A 42 -15.09 -19.49 0.60
C LYS A 42 -13.81 -18.64 0.62
N ASN A 43 -12.83 -19.08 1.41
CA ASN A 43 -11.59 -18.35 1.65
C ASN A 43 -10.79 -18.19 0.35
N VAL A 44 -10.84 -17.00 -0.24
CA VAL A 44 -9.95 -16.58 -1.32
C VAL A 44 -8.52 -16.43 -0.80
N CYS A 45 -7.52 -16.78 -1.62
CA CYS A 45 -6.11 -16.76 -1.20
C CYS A 45 -5.53 -15.35 -0.95
N TYR A 46 -6.31 -14.30 -1.19
CA TYR A 46 -6.05 -12.91 -0.82
C TYR A 46 -7.13 -12.45 0.16
N GLU A 47 -6.97 -12.81 1.44
CA GLU A 47 -7.82 -12.30 2.52
C GLU A 47 -7.70 -10.77 2.59
N ILE A 48 -8.76 -10.05 2.22
CA ILE A 48 -8.82 -8.60 2.38
C ILE A 48 -9.01 -8.31 3.87
N ARG A 49 -7.92 -7.98 4.56
CA ARG A 49 -7.97 -7.58 5.97
C ARG A 49 -8.61 -6.20 6.11
N HIS A 50 -9.94 -6.19 6.21
CA HIS A 50 -10.69 -4.99 6.59
C HIS A 50 -10.29 -4.58 8.01
N SER A 51 -9.86 -3.33 8.16
CA SER A 51 -9.69 -2.68 9.46
C SER A 51 -10.41 -1.35 9.42
N GLU A 52 -11.43 -1.21 10.26
CA GLU A 52 -12.21 0.03 10.40
C GLU A 52 -11.37 1.16 11.03
N VAL A 53 -10.32 0.78 11.78
CA VAL A 53 -9.36 1.71 12.37
C VAL A 53 -8.08 1.74 11.55
N MET A 54 -7.99 2.73 10.66
CA MET A 54 -6.70 3.15 10.10
C MET A 54 -5.80 3.63 11.25
N GLY A 55 -4.69 2.94 11.48
CA GLY A 55 -3.70 3.33 12.48
C GLY A 55 -2.95 4.60 12.06
N ARG A 56 -2.21 5.19 13.00
CA ARG A 56 -1.35 6.35 12.72
C ARG A 56 0.06 6.12 13.25
N CYS A 57 1.07 6.49 12.47
CA CYS A 57 2.46 6.41 12.90
C CYS A 57 2.68 7.30 14.14
N ARG A 58 3.30 6.77 15.20
CA ARG A 58 3.49 7.53 16.45
C ARG A 58 4.44 8.72 16.28
N GLY A 59 5.41 8.63 15.37
CA GLY A 59 6.25 9.75 14.94
C GLY A 59 5.46 10.74 14.08
N CYS A 60 5.53 10.58 12.76
CA CYS A 60 5.01 11.50 11.74
C CYS A 60 3.48 11.57 11.57
N LYS A 61 2.70 10.87 12.38
CA LYS A 61 1.23 10.79 12.34
C LYS A 61 0.61 10.19 11.07
N TRP A 62 1.39 9.91 10.01
CA TRP A 62 0.89 9.36 8.75
C TRP A 62 0.08 8.07 8.90
N PRO A 63 -0.93 7.82 8.04
CA PRO A 63 -1.80 6.65 8.14
C PRO A 63 -1.06 5.32 7.94
N MET A 64 -1.47 4.30 8.69
CA MET A 64 -0.85 2.98 8.77
C MET A 64 -1.93 1.90 8.80
N CYS A 65 -1.61 0.68 8.34
CA CYS A 65 -2.56 -0.45 8.31
C CYS A 65 -3.14 -0.82 9.69
N SER A 66 -2.40 -0.53 10.76
CA SER A 66 -2.86 -0.56 12.15
C SER A 66 -1.87 0.19 13.05
N ASN A 67 -2.22 0.40 14.32
CA ASN A 67 -1.30 0.92 15.35
C ASN A 67 -0.14 -0.04 15.70
N SER A 68 -0.17 -1.27 15.16
CA SER A 68 0.84 -2.32 15.32
C SER A 68 1.37 -2.82 13.96
N CYS A 69 1.36 -1.95 12.95
CA CYS A 69 1.70 -2.30 11.57
C CYS A 69 3.09 -2.99 11.47
N PRO A 70 3.18 -4.23 10.94
CA PRO A 70 4.42 -4.99 10.92
C PRO A 70 5.48 -4.43 9.95
N GLY A 71 5.12 -3.46 9.12
CA GLY A 71 6.02 -2.70 8.24
C GLY A 71 6.56 -1.40 8.87
N SER A 72 6.20 -1.07 10.12
CA SER A 72 6.75 0.09 10.82
C SER A 72 8.26 -0.07 11.06
N GLY A 73 9.04 0.93 10.68
CA GLY A 73 10.51 0.93 10.78
C GLY A 73 11.21 0.03 9.75
N LYS A 74 10.54 -0.43 8.69
CA LYS A 74 11.10 -1.38 7.71
C LYS A 74 11.04 -0.84 6.28
N TYR A 75 12.05 -1.19 5.47
CA TYR A 75 12.13 -0.78 4.06
C TYR A 75 10.96 -1.29 3.21
N THR A 76 10.30 -2.39 3.59
CA THR A 76 9.12 -2.96 2.92
C THR A 76 7.80 -2.31 3.37
N GLY A 77 7.84 -1.13 3.97
CA GLY A 77 6.69 -0.52 4.62
C GLY A 77 6.96 0.96 4.91
N HIS A 78 6.60 1.40 6.11
CA HIS A 78 6.90 2.75 6.59
C HIS A 78 8.29 2.73 7.20
N SER A 79 9.29 3.06 6.39
CA SER A 79 10.71 2.99 6.79
C SER A 79 11.08 4.06 7.83
N THR A 80 12.24 3.92 8.47
CA THR A 80 12.76 4.95 9.39
C THR A 80 13.00 6.27 8.67
N TYR A 81 13.73 6.25 7.55
CA TYR A 81 14.03 7.45 6.75
C TYR A 81 12.77 8.12 6.16
N GLU A 82 11.73 7.36 5.80
CA GLU A 82 10.41 7.90 5.44
C GLU A 82 9.71 8.56 6.64
N CYS A 83 9.71 7.90 7.81
CA CYS A 83 9.17 8.49 9.04
C CYS A 83 9.90 9.78 9.41
N ASP A 84 11.23 9.80 9.32
CA ASP A 84 12.08 10.94 9.69
C ASP A 84 11.94 12.11 8.70
N THR A 85 11.70 11.81 7.41
CA THR A 85 11.37 12.82 6.40
C THR A 85 9.99 13.43 6.65
N LEU A 86 8.99 12.60 6.95
CA LEU A 86 7.60 13.03 7.09
C LEU A 86 7.22 13.54 8.49
N LYS A 87 8.13 13.50 9.48
CA LYS A 87 7.81 13.82 10.89
C LYS A 87 7.30 15.25 11.09
N ASP A 88 7.87 16.19 10.33
CA ASP A 88 7.55 17.62 10.37
C ASP A 88 6.48 17.98 9.31
N ILE A 89 5.94 16.97 8.60
CA ILE A 89 4.94 17.08 7.54
C ILE A 89 3.71 16.24 7.92
N PRO A 90 2.97 16.59 8.99
CA PRO A 90 1.79 15.84 9.40
C PRO A 90 0.65 15.98 8.37
N PRO A 91 -0.12 14.92 8.09
CA PRO A 91 -1.30 15.00 7.24
C PRO A 91 -2.45 15.75 7.93
N ASP A 92 -3.19 16.55 7.16
CA ASP A 92 -4.47 17.11 7.59
C ASP A 92 -5.56 16.03 7.51
N TYR A 93 -6.19 15.73 8.66
CA TYR A 93 -7.30 14.78 8.76
C TYR A 93 -8.68 15.43 8.61
N SER A 94 -8.76 16.77 8.61
CA SER A 94 -10.01 17.49 8.30
C SER A 94 -10.26 17.56 6.80
N ASN A 95 -9.20 17.69 6.00
CA ASN A 95 -9.26 17.68 4.53
C ASN A 95 -8.94 16.30 3.95
N LEU A 96 -9.95 15.43 3.91
CA LEU A 96 -9.82 14.07 3.37
C LEU A 96 -9.49 14.03 1.86
N GLU A 97 -9.75 15.10 1.11
CA GLU A 97 -9.39 15.19 -0.31
C GLU A 97 -7.91 15.52 -0.51
N ASP A 98 -7.37 16.50 0.23
CA ASP A 98 -5.92 16.79 0.23
C ASP A 98 -5.12 15.58 0.72
N LEU A 99 -5.60 14.89 1.76
CA LEU A 99 -5.02 13.63 2.24
C LEU A 99 -5.07 12.52 1.17
N LYS A 100 -6.20 12.36 0.47
CA LYS A 100 -6.36 11.40 -0.63
C LYS A 100 -5.37 11.65 -1.76
N ASP A 101 -5.22 12.91 -2.19
CA ASP A 101 -4.29 13.29 -3.27
C ASP A 101 -2.82 13.21 -2.78
N ALA A 102 -2.55 13.48 -1.50
CA ALA A 102 -1.21 13.40 -0.93
C ALA A 102 -0.60 11.99 -0.89
N TYR A 103 -1.41 10.92 -0.85
CA TYR A 103 -0.91 9.55 -0.99
C TYR A 103 -0.17 9.30 -2.31
N GLN A 104 -0.52 10.02 -3.39
CA GLN A 104 0.13 9.85 -4.70
C GLN A 104 1.64 10.14 -4.63
N ALA A 105 2.05 11.06 -3.76
CA ALA A 105 3.45 11.44 -3.59
C ALA A 105 4.28 10.45 -2.74
N LEU A 106 3.65 9.59 -1.94
CA LEU A 106 4.38 8.71 -1.00
C LEU A 106 5.21 7.64 -1.70
N MET A 107 4.71 7.04 -2.79
CA MET A 107 5.48 6.02 -3.53
C MET A 107 6.66 6.62 -4.30
N PRO A 108 6.51 7.72 -5.06
CA PRO A 108 7.64 8.46 -5.62
C PRO A 108 8.64 8.92 -4.55
N LEU A 109 8.17 9.42 -3.39
CA LEU A 109 9.04 9.82 -2.28
C LEU A 109 9.88 8.64 -1.76
N ARG A 110 9.27 7.47 -1.54
CA ARG A 110 9.99 6.25 -1.13
C ARG A 110 11.10 5.86 -2.11
N CYS A 111 10.85 6.01 -3.42
CA CYS A 111 11.84 5.74 -4.46
C CYS A 111 12.98 6.77 -4.44
N LEU A 112 12.67 8.07 -4.36
CA LEU A 112 13.68 9.13 -4.28
C LEU A 112 14.56 9.02 -3.03
N LEU A 113 13.99 8.61 -1.89
CA LEU A 113 14.74 8.38 -0.64
C LEU A 113 15.75 7.22 -0.74
N LEU A 114 15.65 6.33 -1.74
CA LEU A 114 16.69 5.32 -1.99
C LEU A 114 18.03 5.95 -2.40
N LYS A 115 18.04 7.17 -2.97
CA LYS A 115 19.28 7.89 -3.35
C LYS A 115 20.28 8.01 -2.21
N THR A 116 19.80 8.09 -0.96
CA THR A 116 20.62 8.14 0.25
C THR A 116 20.52 6.85 1.09
N ALA A 117 19.34 6.23 1.16
CA ALA A 117 19.11 5.08 2.04
C ALA A 117 19.58 3.73 1.46
N ASP A 118 19.56 3.56 0.13
CA ASP A 118 20.04 2.36 -0.56
C ASP A 118 20.41 2.68 -2.02
N PRO A 119 21.63 3.21 -2.26
CA PRO A 119 22.07 3.61 -3.59
C PRO A 119 22.06 2.47 -4.61
N ALA A 120 22.22 1.20 -4.18
CA ALA A 120 22.17 0.05 -5.07
C ALA A 120 20.74 -0.22 -5.58
N LYS A 121 19.73 -0.14 -4.70
CA LYS A 121 18.33 -0.16 -5.14
C LYS A 121 17.97 1.07 -5.98
N TRP A 122 18.50 2.25 -5.66
CA TRP A 122 18.31 3.44 -6.50
C TRP A 122 18.86 3.20 -7.91
N THR A 123 20.11 2.76 -8.07
CA THR A 123 20.72 2.48 -9.38
C THR A 123 19.88 1.50 -10.20
N ALA A 124 19.40 0.41 -9.59
CA ALA A 124 18.54 -0.57 -10.25
C ALA A 124 17.18 0.02 -10.67
N LEU A 125 16.59 0.90 -9.86
CA LEU A 125 15.31 1.57 -10.15
C LEU A 125 15.48 2.65 -11.22
N SER A 126 16.50 3.49 -11.13
CA SER A 126 16.78 4.58 -12.09
C SER A 126 17.22 4.08 -13.48
N ALA A 127 17.57 2.80 -13.60
CA ALA A 127 17.86 2.14 -14.87
C ALA A 127 16.59 1.56 -15.56
N MET A 128 15.41 1.67 -14.93
CA MET A 128 14.14 1.30 -15.55
C MET A 128 13.66 2.38 -16.51
N GLU A 129 12.97 1.97 -17.57
CA GLU A 129 12.35 2.89 -18.53
C GLU A 129 11.23 3.71 -17.88
N ALA A 130 11.08 4.97 -18.30
CA ALA A 130 10.17 5.96 -17.71
C ALA A 130 9.18 6.56 -18.72
N HIS A 131 9.39 6.36 -20.02
CA HIS A 131 8.61 6.84 -21.15
C HIS A 131 8.28 8.35 -21.08
N ASN A 132 9.20 9.16 -20.55
CA ASN A 132 8.98 10.58 -20.22
C ASN A 132 8.40 11.39 -21.39
N GLU A 133 9.01 11.34 -22.57
CA GLU A 133 8.56 12.16 -23.71
C GLU A 133 7.20 11.70 -24.26
N LEU A 134 6.89 10.39 -24.17
CA LEU A 134 5.56 9.86 -24.51
C LEU A 134 4.50 10.30 -23.48
N ARG A 135 4.85 10.29 -22.19
CA ARG A 135 3.97 10.75 -21.09
C ARG A 135 3.71 12.26 -21.14
N LYS A 136 4.72 13.07 -21.50
CA LYS A 136 4.56 14.50 -21.82
C LYS A 136 3.60 14.70 -23.00
N ALA A 137 3.88 14.05 -24.14
CA ALA A 137 3.12 14.23 -25.37
C ALA A 137 1.65 13.77 -25.27
N ARG A 138 1.36 12.76 -24.44
CA ARG A 138 0.01 12.25 -24.20
C ARG A 138 -0.86 13.20 -23.35
N GLY A 139 -0.24 14.05 -22.53
CA GLY A 139 -0.88 15.21 -21.91
C GLY A 139 -1.90 14.95 -20.77
N ASP A 140 -2.20 13.71 -20.41
CA ASP A 140 -3.21 13.35 -19.39
C ASP A 140 -2.61 13.01 -18.02
N ILE A 141 -1.61 12.13 -17.98
CA ILE A 141 -0.94 11.67 -16.75
C ILE A 141 0.05 12.72 -16.25
N TRP A 142 0.80 13.37 -17.16
CA TRP A 142 1.86 14.31 -16.79
C TRP A 142 1.34 15.51 -15.95
N PRO A 143 0.24 16.21 -16.30
CA PRO A 143 -0.29 17.29 -15.46
C PRO A 143 -0.85 16.81 -14.11
N MET A 144 -1.34 15.57 -14.04
CA MET A 144 -1.82 14.97 -12.79
C MET A 144 -0.66 14.73 -11.81
N ASN A 145 0.48 14.27 -12.31
CA ASN A 145 1.69 14.07 -11.51
C ASN A 145 2.36 15.38 -11.13
N GLU A 146 2.31 16.39 -11.99
CA GLU A 146 2.75 17.75 -11.66
C GLU A 146 1.96 18.26 -10.43
N LYS A 147 0.62 18.24 -10.50
CA LYS A 147 -0.25 18.67 -9.40
C LYS A 147 -0.06 17.85 -8.11
N ASN A 148 -0.11 16.51 -8.22
CA ASN A 148 -0.27 15.64 -7.05
C ASN A 148 1.06 15.12 -6.46
N VAL A 149 2.16 15.17 -7.22
CA VAL A 149 3.47 14.67 -6.79
C VAL A 149 4.51 15.79 -6.74
N VAL A 150 4.79 16.46 -7.86
CA VAL A 150 5.85 17.50 -7.93
C VAL A 150 5.53 18.67 -7.02
N GLN A 151 4.37 19.31 -7.22
CA GLN A 151 3.93 20.44 -6.40
C GLN A 151 3.61 20.02 -4.95
N ARG A 152 3.31 18.73 -4.72
CA ARG A 152 3.14 18.16 -3.36
C ARG A 152 4.47 18.09 -2.62
N MET A 153 5.54 17.63 -3.25
CA MET A 153 6.89 17.60 -2.66
C MET A 153 7.40 19.02 -2.37
N LYS A 154 7.15 19.98 -3.28
CA LYS A 154 7.45 21.40 -3.07
C LYS A 154 6.66 21.99 -1.89
N LYS A 155 5.35 21.72 -1.78
CA LYS A 155 4.49 22.09 -0.62
C LYS A 155 5.01 21.47 0.70
N TRP A 156 5.72 20.36 0.63
CA TRP A 156 6.38 19.69 1.76
C TRP A 156 7.82 20.17 2.04
N GLY A 157 8.31 21.17 1.29
CA GLY A 157 9.68 21.67 1.43
C GLY A 157 10.77 20.74 0.87
N LEU A 158 10.39 19.59 0.28
CA LEU A 158 11.32 18.59 -0.22
C LEU A 158 11.89 19.01 -1.58
N GLN A 159 13.18 19.35 -1.60
CA GLN A 159 13.89 19.82 -2.79
C GLN A 159 14.42 18.64 -3.62
N TYR A 160 13.61 18.16 -4.55
CA TYR A 160 14.01 17.25 -5.63
C TYR A 160 13.80 17.94 -6.98
N ASP A 161 14.48 17.47 -8.02
CA ASP A 161 14.30 18.00 -9.38
C ASP A 161 12.97 17.53 -10.00
N ASP A 162 12.27 18.43 -10.70
CA ASP A 162 10.95 18.16 -11.27
C ASP A 162 10.99 17.02 -12.31
N GLN A 163 12.01 17.01 -13.15
CA GLN A 163 12.18 16.01 -14.20
C GLN A 163 12.62 14.66 -13.60
N GLU A 164 13.38 14.64 -12.49
CA GLU A 164 13.65 13.44 -11.70
C GLU A 164 12.36 12.87 -11.06
N ILE A 165 11.54 13.71 -10.42
CA ILE A 165 10.25 13.28 -9.82
C ILE A 165 9.35 12.67 -10.90
N HIS A 166 9.19 13.34 -12.06
CA HIS A 166 8.38 12.82 -13.17
C HIS A 166 8.92 11.52 -13.76
N THR A 167 10.24 11.33 -13.76
CA THR A 167 10.91 10.09 -14.19
C THR A 167 10.58 8.94 -13.23
N VAL A 168 10.65 9.18 -11.92
CA VAL A 168 10.26 8.21 -10.89
C VAL A 168 8.77 7.84 -10.99
N CYS A 169 7.89 8.82 -11.23
CA CYS A 169 6.48 8.53 -11.54
C CYS A 169 6.36 7.65 -12.80
N GLY A 170 7.16 7.92 -13.84
CA GLY A 170 7.16 7.12 -15.07
C GLY A 170 7.49 5.66 -14.83
N ILE A 171 8.59 5.41 -14.11
CA ILE A 171 9.05 4.06 -13.72
C ILE A 171 7.97 3.30 -12.92
N LEU A 172 7.20 3.99 -12.08
CA LEU A 172 6.10 3.41 -11.29
C LEU A 172 4.80 3.22 -12.10
N GLU A 173 4.68 3.85 -13.28
CA GLU A 173 3.49 3.87 -14.13
C GLU A 173 3.59 3.00 -15.38
N VAL A 174 4.79 2.51 -15.74
CA VAL A 174 4.96 1.57 -16.86
C VAL A 174 4.13 0.31 -16.58
N PRO A 175 3.11 -0.01 -17.40
CA PRO A 175 2.41 -1.27 -17.24
C PRO A 175 3.35 -2.42 -17.60
N THR A 176 3.50 -3.37 -16.69
CA THR A 176 4.20 -4.63 -16.99
C THR A 176 3.41 -5.39 -18.06
N THR A 177 3.99 -5.47 -19.25
CA THR A 177 3.46 -6.19 -20.43
C THR A 177 3.39 -7.70 -20.21
#